data_AF-A0AAJ2NKG4-F1
#
_entry.id   AF-A0AAJ2NKG4-F1
#
_cell.length_a   1.000
_cell.length_b   1.000
_cell.length_c   1.000
_cell.angle_alpha   90.00
_cell.angle_beta   90.00
_cell.angle_gamma   90.00
#
_symmetry.space_group_name_H-M   'P 1'
#
loop_
_entity.id
_entity.type
_entity.pdbx_description
1 polymer ?
#
loop_
_entity_poly.entity_id
_entity_poly.type
_entity_poly.pdbx_seq_one_letter_code
_entity_poly.pdbx_strand_id
1 'polypeptide(L)'
;MKRILIICIFLLIASGCGQRAQTIKPLQVGEEAIVSQHEADESKQILLSMEEILEVVGVSTEKDIYLAPRVKQFDRFHLNDIRERGHENVKKRFPEYTVHVSTDKKIFIELGKLEKELKQRTLSKKRYDAKLKDLEEKMKG
;
A
#
# COMPACT_ATOMS: atom_id res chain seq x y z
N MET A 1 13.23 -54.22 -0.73
CA MET A 1 13.64 -52.98 -0.03
C MET A 1 13.69 -51.72 -0.90
N LYS A 2 13.44 -51.77 -2.22
CA LYS A 2 13.42 -50.59 -3.10
C LYS A 2 12.04 -49.94 -3.28
N ARG A 3 10.95 -50.64 -2.90
CA ARG A 3 9.56 -50.15 -3.02
C ARG A 3 9.11 -49.27 -1.84
N ILE A 4 9.73 -49.42 -0.67
CA ILE A 4 9.43 -48.60 0.53
C ILE A 4 10.13 -47.23 0.44
N LEU A 5 11.27 -47.14 -0.25
CA LEU A 5 12.01 -45.88 -0.44
C LEU A 5 11.25 -44.86 -1.34
N ILE A 6 10.35 -45.33 -2.20
CA ILE A 6 9.58 -44.46 -3.12
C ILE A 6 8.37 -43.81 -2.42
N ILE A 7 7.85 -44.42 -1.35
CA ILE A 7 6.67 -43.91 -0.63
C ILE A 7 7.04 -42.72 0.29
N CYS A 8 8.28 -42.66 0.78
CA CYS A 8 8.75 -41.53 1.60
C CYS A 8 8.96 -40.24 0.79
N ILE A 9 9.14 -40.31 -0.53
CA ILE A 9 9.38 -39.13 -1.37
C ILE A 9 8.08 -38.39 -1.74
N PHE A 10 6.93 -39.05 -1.66
CA PHE A 10 5.62 -38.45 -1.95
C PHE A 10 5.01 -37.69 -0.76
N LEU A 11 5.49 -37.91 0.47
CA LEU A 11 4.98 -37.29 1.70
C LEU A 11 5.60 -35.91 2.00
N LEU A 12 6.62 -35.48 1.26
CA LEU A 12 7.30 -34.19 1.48
C LEU A 12 6.67 -33.01 0.71
N ILE A 13 5.64 -33.24 -0.11
CA ILE A 13 5.04 -32.19 -0.96
C ILE A 13 3.74 -31.61 -0.35
N ALA A 14 3.24 -32.17 0.76
CA ALA A 14 1.94 -31.78 1.33
C ALA A 14 1.99 -30.63 2.36
N SER A 15 3.16 -30.12 2.73
CA SER A 15 3.28 -28.97 3.65
C SER A 15 3.39 -27.63 2.91
N GLY A 16 2.56 -27.46 1.87
CA GLY A 16 2.29 -26.14 1.31
C GLY A 16 1.42 -25.37 2.30
N CYS A 17 2.04 -24.59 3.18
CA CYS A 17 1.34 -23.77 4.16
C CYS A 17 0.45 -22.76 3.40
N GLY A 18 -0.85 -23.02 3.39
CA GLY A 18 -1.85 -22.13 2.79
C GLY A 18 -1.79 -20.77 3.48
N GLN A 19 -1.29 -19.77 2.76
CA GLN A 19 -1.26 -18.40 3.22
C GLN A 19 -2.71 -17.90 3.29
N ARG A 20 -3.30 -17.94 4.49
CA ARG A 20 -4.62 -17.34 4.77
C ARG A 20 -4.57 -15.89 4.29
N ALA A 21 -5.35 -15.57 3.25
CA ALA A 21 -5.66 -14.20 2.89
C ALA A 21 -6.41 -13.56 4.06
N GLN A 22 -5.68 -12.91 4.96
CA GLN A 22 -6.27 -11.97 5.90
C GLN A 22 -6.76 -10.78 5.05
N THR A 23 -8.05 -10.50 5.08
CA THR A 23 -8.61 -9.24 4.59
C THR A 23 -8.04 -8.11 5.44
N ILE A 24 -6.90 -7.55 5.02
CA ILE A 24 -6.28 -6.41 5.68
C ILE A 24 -7.09 -5.18 5.29
N LYS A 25 -7.96 -4.74 6.20
CA LYS A 25 -8.64 -3.45 6.07
C LYS A 25 -7.57 -2.35 6.22
N PRO A 26 -7.53 -1.35 5.32
CA PRO A 26 -6.56 -0.29 5.40
C PRO A 26 -6.84 0.56 6.64
N LEU A 27 -5.80 1.15 7.19
CA LEU A 27 -5.96 2.06 8.32
C LEU A 27 -6.73 3.30 7.85
N GLN A 28 -7.97 3.49 8.30
CA GLN A 28 -8.69 4.75 8.06
C GLN A 28 -8.31 5.78 9.12
N VAL A 29 -8.05 7.01 8.67
CA VAL A 29 -7.67 8.14 9.53
C VAL A 29 -8.85 9.09 9.70
N GLY A 30 -9.68 9.27 8.66
CA GLY A 30 -10.90 10.07 8.70
C GLY A 30 -10.66 11.58 8.76
N GLU A 31 -11.73 12.33 9.02
CA GLU A 31 -11.74 13.81 9.06
C GLU A 31 -11.15 14.40 10.34
N GLU A 32 -10.99 13.59 11.39
CA GLU A 32 -10.55 14.05 12.71
C GLU A 32 -9.03 14.28 12.84
N ALA A 33 -8.27 14.16 11.75
CA ALA A 33 -6.85 14.45 11.70
C ALA A 33 -6.57 15.94 11.50
N ILE A 34 -5.30 16.33 11.64
CA ILE A 34 -4.81 17.71 11.48
C ILE A 34 -5.08 18.23 10.04
N VAL A 35 -5.26 17.31 9.09
CA VAL A 35 -5.64 17.52 7.69
C VAL A 35 -6.65 16.43 7.33
N SER A 36 -7.74 16.75 6.62
CA SER A 36 -8.70 15.74 6.15
C SER A 36 -7.98 14.63 5.38
N GLN A 37 -8.26 13.38 5.74
CA GLN A 37 -7.71 12.20 5.06
C GLN A 37 -8.75 11.46 4.21
N HIS A 38 -9.90 12.09 3.94
CA HIS A 38 -11.02 11.46 3.24
C HIS A 38 -10.61 10.96 1.84
N GLU A 39 -9.89 11.78 1.07
CA GLU A 39 -9.46 11.47 -0.28
C GLU A 39 -8.44 10.33 -0.30
N ALA A 40 -7.53 10.29 0.67
CA ALA A 40 -6.60 9.18 0.84
C ALA A 40 -7.32 7.90 1.27
N ASP A 41 -8.30 8.00 2.17
CA ASP A 41 -9.09 6.86 2.64
C ASP A 41 -9.94 6.23 1.51
N GLU A 42 -10.59 7.04 0.67
CA GLU A 42 -11.26 6.56 -0.55
C GLU A 42 -10.27 5.96 -1.55
N SER A 43 -9.14 6.64 -1.80
CA SER A 43 -8.14 6.17 -2.75
C SER A 43 -7.53 4.82 -2.36
N LYS A 44 -7.37 4.56 -1.06
CA LYS A 44 -6.96 3.24 -0.55
C LYS A 44 -7.98 2.16 -0.90
N GLN A 45 -9.28 2.43 -0.84
CA GLN A 45 -10.31 1.46 -1.24
C GLN A 45 -10.25 1.18 -2.75
N ILE A 46 -10.03 2.21 -3.57
CA ILE A 46 -9.87 2.06 -5.03
C ILE A 46 -8.71 1.12 -5.33
N LEU A 47 -7.54 1.35 -4.71
CA LEU A 47 -6.37 0.50 -4.93
C LEU A 47 -6.56 -0.93 -4.36
N LEU A 48 -7.20 -1.09 -3.20
CA LEU A 48 -7.48 -2.41 -2.63
C LEU A 48 -8.46 -3.25 -3.44
N SER A 49 -9.23 -2.63 -4.34
CA SER A 49 -10.10 -3.36 -5.26
C SER A 49 -9.33 -4.05 -6.40
N MET A 50 -8.07 -3.69 -6.60
CA MET A 50 -7.18 -4.35 -7.57
C MET A 50 -6.69 -5.68 -7.00
N GLU A 51 -6.82 -6.76 -7.76
CA GLU A 51 -6.55 -8.11 -7.28
C GLU A 51 -5.09 -8.32 -6.85
N GLU A 52 -4.16 -7.57 -7.44
CA GLU A 52 -2.72 -7.68 -7.22
C GLU A 52 -2.28 -7.04 -5.89
N ILE A 53 -3.15 -6.25 -5.26
CA ILE A 53 -2.83 -5.41 -4.09
C ILE A 53 -3.29 -6.11 -2.81
N LEU A 54 -2.38 -6.22 -1.82
CA LEU A 54 -2.63 -6.85 -0.52
C LEU A 54 -2.99 -5.85 0.58
N GLU A 55 -2.37 -4.68 0.54
CA GLU A 55 -2.45 -3.65 1.56
C GLU A 55 -2.13 -2.31 0.91
N VAL A 56 -2.72 -1.22 1.40
CA VAL A 56 -2.41 0.13 0.92
C VAL A 56 -2.29 1.04 2.12
N VAL A 57 -1.24 1.84 2.13
CA VAL A 57 -1.07 2.97 3.05
C VAL A 57 -1.12 4.26 2.24
N GLY A 58 -1.63 5.33 2.83
CA GLY A 58 -1.76 6.58 2.11
C GLY A 58 -2.18 7.74 2.98
N VAL A 59 -1.79 8.94 2.56
CA VAL A 59 -2.16 10.20 3.20
C VAL A 59 -2.46 11.25 2.13
N SER A 60 -3.31 12.22 2.45
CA SER A 60 -3.67 13.33 1.57
C SER A 60 -3.36 14.69 2.18
N THR A 61 -3.07 15.65 1.30
CA THR A 61 -3.01 17.07 1.60
C THR A 61 -4.16 17.80 0.90
N GLU A 62 -4.17 19.13 0.94
CA GLU A 62 -5.15 19.95 0.22
C GLU A 62 -5.11 19.78 -1.31
N LYS A 63 -4.01 19.29 -1.89
CA LYS A 63 -3.82 19.18 -3.35
C LYS A 63 -3.22 17.86 -3.82
N ASP A 64 -2.65 17.07 -2.92
CA ASP A 64 -1.90 15.88 -3.27
C ASP A 64 -2.44 14.65 -2.54
N ILE A 65 -2.40 13.50 -3.21
CA ILE A 65 -2.72 12.19 -2.65
C ILE A 65 -1.49 11.31 -2.80
N TYR A 66 -0.96 10.81 -1.68
CA TYR A 66 0.20 9.93 -1.65
C TYR A 66 -0.22 8.52 -1.27
N LEU A 67 0.13 7.55 -2.12
CA LEU A 67 -0.28 6.16 -1.96
C LEU A 67 0.91 5.22 -2.16
N ALA A 68 0.95 4.18 -1.34
CA ALA A 68 1.87 3.08 -1.52
C ALA A 68 1.15 1.74 -1.34
N PRO A 69 0.84 1.03 -2.44
CA PRO A 69 0.31 -0.32 -2.36
C PRO A 69 1.41 -1.35 -2.12
N ARG A 70 1.13 -2.34 -1.26
CA ARG A 70 1.90 -3.58 -1.15
C ARG A 70 1.32 -4.59 -2.14
N VAL A 71 2.12 -4.92 -3.15
CA VAL A 71 1.74 -5.87 -4.21
C VAL A 71 2.04 -7.31 -3.80
N LYS A 72 1.20 -8.26 -4.21
CA LYS A 72 1.41 -9.70 -4.10
C LYS A 72 2.75 -10.12 -4.69
N GLN A 73 3.41 -11.10 -4.08
CA GLN A 73 4.78 -11.49 -4.45
C GLN A 73 4.93 -11.89 -5.92
N PHE A 74 3.98 -12.64 -6.48
CA PHE A 74 4.02 -13.08 -7.88
C PHE A 74 3.73 -11.93 -8.87
N ASP A 75 2.97 -10.92 -8.46
CA ASP A 75 2.60 -9.79 -9.32
C ASP A 75 3.68 -8.70 -9.35
N ARG A 76 4.76 -8.86 -8.55
CA ARG A 76 5.90 -7.92 -8.52
C ARG A 76 6.71 -7.86 -9.82
N PHE A 77 6.48 -8.76 -10.78
CA PHE A 77 7.05 -8.62 -12.13
C PHE A 77 6.38 -7.51 -12.94
N HIS A 78 5.20 -7.06 -12.52
CA HIS A 78 4.38 -6.04 -13.21
C HIS A 78 4.20 -4.77 -12.36
N LEU A 79 5.17 -4.44 -11.48
CA LEU A 79 5.04 -3.28 -10.57
C LEU A 79 4.78 -1.97 -11.32
N ASN A 80 5.42 -1.78 -12.48
CA ASN A 80 5.23 -0.54 -13.24
C ASN A 80 3.79 -0.40 -13.76
N ASP A 81 3.25 -1.45 -14.36
CA ASP A 81 1.87 -1.49 -14.85
C ASP A 81 0.85 -1.33 -13.71
N ILE A 82 1.05 -2.04 -12.59
CA ILE A 82 0.18 -1.94 -11.41
C ILE A 82 0.20 -0.52 -10.84
N ARG A 83 1.38 0.12 -10.79
CA ARG A 83 1.54 1.50 -10.35
C ARG A 83 0.79 2.48 -11.26
N GLU A 84 0.93 2.33 -12.57
CA GLU A 84 0.29 3.18 -13.57
C GLU A 84 -1.24 3.03 -13.53
N ARG A 85 -1.76 1.80 -13.56
CA ARG A 85 -3.20 1.54 -13.41
C ARG A 85 -3.76 2.07 -12.09
N GLY A 86 -3.01 1.88 -11.00
CA GLY A 86 -3.39 2.42 -9.69
C GLY A 86 -3.48 3.95 -9.70
N HIS A 87 -2.48 4.62 -10.28
CA HIS A 87 -2.48 6.07 -10.46
C HIS A 87 -3.70 6.52 -11.28
N GLU A 88 -3.93 5.91 -12.44
CA GLU A 88 -5.05 6.27 -13.32
C GLU A 88 -6.41 6.09 -12.64
N ASN A 89 -6.62 4.99 -11.94
CA ASN A 89 -7.89 4.70 -11.26
C ASN A 89 -8.21 5.76 -10.20
N VAL A 90 -7.20 6.18 -9.43
CA VAL A 90 -7.36 7.24 -8.43
C VAL A 90 -7.53 8.60 -9.10
N LYS A 91 -6.73 8.92 -10.13
CA LYS A 91 -6.80 10.20 -10.85
C LYS A 91 -8.15 10.40 -11.56
N LYS A 92 -8.78 9.33 -12.07
CA LYS A 92 -10.14 9.37 -12.62
C LYS A 92 -11.18 9.81 -11.58
N ARG A 93 -11.02 9.38 -10.33
CA ARG A 93 -11.91 9.77 -9.21
C ARG A 93 -11.61 11.18 -8.70
N PHE A 94 -10.33 11.55 -8.64
CA PHE A 94 -9.84 12.82 -8.09
C PHE A 94 -9.04 13.62 -9.14
N PRO A 95 -9.70 14.15 -10.18
CA PRO A 95 -9.02 14.82 -11.30
C PRO A 95 -8.28 16.09 -10.89
N GLU A 96 -8.73 16.78 -9.85
CA GLU A 96 -8.12 18.03 -9.36
C GLU A 96 -6.87 17.79 -8.48
N TYR A 97 -6.64 16.56 -8.02
CA TYR A 97 -5.53 16.24 -7.12
C TYR A 97 -4.31 15.73 -7.89
N THR A 98 -3.12 16.07 -7.44
CA THR A 98 -1.89 15.42 -7.88
C THR A 98 -1.77 14.07 -7.18
N VAL A 99 -1.76 12.99 -7.95
CA VAL A 99 -1.76 11.62 -7.40
C VAL A 99 -0.35 11.04 -7.51
N HIS A 100 0.25 10.70 -6.38
CA HIS A 100 1.56 10.06 -6.28
C HIS A 100 1.39 8.62 -5.85
N VAL A 101 1.81 7.66 -6.69
CA VAL A 101 1.75 6.22 -6.37
C VAL A 101 3.15 5.62 -6.45
N SER A 102 3.58 4.95 -5.37
CA SER A 102 4.85 4.23 -5.34
C SER A 102 4.65 2.79 -4.89
N THR A 103 5.24 1.86 -5.64
CA THR A 103 5.32 0.43 -5.27
C THR A 103 6.60 0.08 -4.50
N ASP A 104 7.40 1.09 -4.13
CA ASP A 104 8.63 0.89 -3.39
C ASP A 104 8.37 0.50 -1.92
N LYS A 105 9.12 -0.49 -1.43
CA LYS A 105 8.94 -1.03 -0.08
C LYS A 105 9.31 -0.03 1.02
N LYS A 106 10.32 0.80 0.80
CA LYS A 106 10.74 1.81 1.77
C LYS A 106 9.70 2.92 1.86
N ILE A 107 9.17 3.38 0.73
CA ILE A 107 8.07 4.35 0.69
C ILE A 107 6.84 3.80 1.44
N PHE A 108 6.46 2.55 1.20
CA PHE A 108 5.38 1.89 1.96
C PHE A 108 5.60 1.97 3.49
N ILE A 109 6.81 1.67 3.97
CA ILE A 109 7.10 1.68 5.41
C ILE A 109 7.04 3.10 5.98
N GLU A 110 7.65 4.07 5.29
CA GLU A 110 7.72 5.45 5.77
C GLU A 110 6.36 6.14 5.73
N LEU A 111 5.59 5.94 4.66
CA LEU A 111 4.22 6.45 4.53
C LEU A 111 3.29 5.82 5.57
N GLY A 112 3.41 4.52 5.82
CA GLY A 112 2.63 3.84 6.88
C GLY A 112 2.98 4.32 8.29
N LYS A 113 4.22 4.77 8.55
CA LYS A 113 4.57 5.42 9.83
C LYS A 113 3.90 6.79 9.94
N LEU A 114 3.94 7.58 8.86
CA LEU A 114 3.31 8.90 8.80
C LEU A 114 1.80 8.82 9.04
N GLU A 115 1.12 7.88 8.37
CA GLU A 115 -0.31 7.61 8.52
C GLU A 115 -0.68 7.21 9.96
N LYS A 116 0.12 6.36 10.61
CA LYS A 116 -0.07 5.99 12.01
C LYS A 116 0.09 7.17 12.97
N GLU A 117 1.15 7.96 12.79
CA GLU A 117 1.38 9.15 13.62
C GLU A 117 0.27 10.19 13.44
N LEU A 118 -0.26 10.34 12.22
CA LEU A 118 -1.43 11.19 11.94
C LEU A 118 -2.65 10.71 12.73
N LYS A 119 -2.97 9.41 12.64
CA LYS A 119 -4.10 8.83 13.38
C LYS A 119 -3.97 8.99 14.89
N GLN A 120 -2.76 8.87 15.42
CA GLN A 120 -2.47 9.04 16.84
C GLN A 120 -2.45 10.52 17.28
N ARG A 121 -2.58 11.47 16.34
CA ARG A 121 -2.51 12.92 16.59
C ARG A 121 -1.22 13.35 17.29
N THR A 122 -0.12 12.64 17.05
CA THR A 122 1.20 12.91 17.66
C THR A 122 2.09 13.82 16.79
N LEU A 123 1.58 14.23 15.63
CA LEU A 123 2.26 15.09 14.67
C LEU A 123 1.77 16.54 14.76
N SER A 124 2.66 17.48 14.43
CA SER A 124 2.27 18.86 14.10
C SER A 124 2.20 19.02 12.59
N LYS A 125 1.38 19.97 12.10
CA LYS A 125 1.25 20.26 10.65
C LYS A 125 2.62 20.49 9.98
N LYS A 126 3.48 21.31 10.59
CA LYS A 126 4.85 21.58 10.10
C LYS A 126 5.70 20.32 9.94
N ARG A 127 5.63 19.38 10.89
CA ARG A 127 6.41 18.14 10.82
C ARG A 127 5.82 17.18 9.78
N TYR A 128 4.50 17.16 9.66
CA TYR A 128 3.80 16.40 8.63
C TYR A 128 4.23 16.85 7.23
N ASP A 129 4.16 18.15 6.95
CA ASP A 129 4.55 18.73 5.65
C ASP A 129 6.04 18.46 5.33
N ALA A 130 6.92 18.57 6.33
CA ALA A 130 8.34 18.29 6.16
C ALA A 130 8.62 16.81 5.81
N LYS A 131 7.93 15.88 6.47
CA LYS A 131 8.05 14.44 6.18
C LYS A 131 7.49 14.10 4.80
N LEU A 132 6.39 14.74 4.40
CA LEU A 132 5.82 14.56 3.06
C LEU A 132 6.76 15.03 1.96
N LYS A 133 7.39 16.19 2.14
CA LYS A 133 8.35 16.71 1.16
C LYS A 133 9.53 15.77 0.96
N ASP A 134 10.06 15.20 2.05
CA ASP A 134 11.14 14.20 1.98
C ASP A 134 10.68 12.90 1.27
N LEU A 135 9.45 12.46 1.52
CA LEU A 135 8.84 11.32 0.83
C LEU A 135 8.63 11.58 -0.66
N GLU A 136 8.14 12.76 -1.03
CA GLU A 136 7.90 13.15 -2.43
C GLU A 136 9.19 13.10 -3.25
N GLU A 137 10.29 13.63 -2.71
CA GLU A 137 11.61 13.57 -3.36
C GLU A 137 12.09 12.13 -3.55
N LYS A 138 11.85 11.24 -2.58
CA LYS A 138 12.17 9.82 -2.71
C LYS A 138 11.28 9.08 -3.71
N MET A 139 10.07 9.56 -3.97
CA MET A 139 9.16 8.96 -4.96
C MET A 139 9.49 9.35 -6.40
N LYS A 140 10.27 10.42 -6.61
CA LYS A 140 10.74 10.87 -7.93
C LYS A 140 11.93 10.07 -8.46
N GLY A 141 12.56 9.23 -7.61
CA GLY A 141 13.78 8.46 -7.90
C GLY A 141 13.51 7.03 -8.31
#